data_AF-A0A1V6BWS0-F1
#
_entry.id   AF-A0A1V6BWS0-F1
#
_cell.length_a   1.000
_cell.length_b   1.000
_cell.length_c   1.000
_cell.angle_alpha   90.00
_cell.angle_beta   90.00
_cell.angle_gamma   90.00
#
_symmetry.space_group_name_H-M   'P 1'
#
loop_
_entity.id
_entity.type
_entity.pdbx_description
1 polymer ?
#
loop_
_entity_poly.entity_id
_entity_poly.type
_entity_poly.pdbx_seq_one_letter_code
_entity_poly.pdbx_strand_id
1 'polypeptide(L)'
;MGVKRERERIYKYKDVYNSMTFFHGEGAIKFCGKIEKWENIEIISRIFYKKLEEALYTKKGLNYIYEKSLIKIMEKNNLSDKNILDIFREKKFHLESVNILIMKIFDYIYYNIKTNLPYVKTLSMVTGAVSELLENTFKYASGEFSITARIRNGKYPLVIKIENGYDNLNDKVKNDLLNLQKGIDEINSKEDPEEAFATAVKERIENESEDCKHSRLGFAKIRMDVNAKMKLALSSSHFGEKGITLTMAVPIRIHKIGDIMEKVDKILKLQ
;
A
#
# COMPACT_ATOMS: atom_id res chain seq x y z
N MET A 1 9.85 28.91 -1.52
CA MET A 1 10.60 27.65 -1.35
C MET A 1 9.77 26.36 -1.53
N GLY A 2 8.44 26.37 -1.47
CA GLY A 2 7.62 25.14 -1.54
C GLY A 2 7.48 24.48 -2.92
N VAL A 3 7.32 25.25 -4.00
CA VAL A 3 7.00 24.70 -5.33
C VAL A 3 8.15 23.89 -5.95
N LYS A 4 9.41 24.27 -5.70
CA LYS A 4 10.59 23.57 -6.25
C LYS A 4 10.73 22.16 -5.65
N ARG A 5 10.63 22.03 -4.33
CA ARG A 5 10.70 20.74 -3.62
C ARG A 5 9.55 19.81 -4.00
N GLU A 6 8.33 20.34 -4.15
CA GLU A 6 7.19 19.52 -4.59
C GLU A 6 7.35 19.05 -6.04
N ARG A 7 7.90 19.88 -6.94
CA ARG A 7 8.25 19.44 -8.30
C ARG A 7 9.30 18.33 -8.28
N GLU A 8 10.35 18.46 -7.47
CA GLU A 8 11.39 17.42 -7.30
C GLU A 8 10.78 16.10 -6.80
N ARG A 9 9.84 16.16 -5.84
CA ARG A 9 9.10 14.97 -5.37
C ARG A 9 8.26 14.33 -6.49
N ILE A 10 7.55 15.13 -7.27
CA ILE A 10 6.76 14.64 -8.42
C ILE A 10 7.64 13.97 -9.46
N TYR A 11 8.79 14.58 -9.80
CA TYR A 11 9.73 13.97 -10.75
C TYR A 11 10.30 12.67 -10.20
N LYS A 12 10.74 12.63 -8.94
CA LYS A 12 11.21 11.38 -8.31
C LYS A 12 10.13 10.29 -8.33
N TYR A 13 8.88 10.65 -8.02
CA TYR A 13 7.76 9.71 -8.11
C TYR A 13 7.59 9.16 -9.54
N LYS A 14 7.63 10.05 -10.55
CA LYS A 14 7.51 9.67 -11.96
C LYS A 14 8.65 8.77 -12.41
N ASP A 15 9.88 9.07 -12.00
CA ASP A 15 11.07 8.29 -12.37
C ASP A 15 10.99 6.87 -11.79
N VAL A 16 10.65 6.76 -10.51
CA VAL A 16 10.44 5.46 -9.84
C VAL A 16 9.24 4.70 -10.44
N TYR A 17 8.15 5.37 -10.77
CA TYR A 17 7.00 4.73 -11.42
C TYR A 17 7.37 4.20 -12.82
N ASN A 18 8.09 4.99 -13.61
CA ASN A 18 8.47 4.63 -14.97
C ASN A 18 9.55 3.54 -15.03
N SER A 19 10.34 3.36 -13.97
CA SER A 19 11.31 2.26 -13.89
C SER A 19 10.68 0.92 -13.50
N MET A 20 9.41 0.91 -13.07
CA MET A 20 8.70 -0.33 -12.74
C MET A 20 8.05 -0.98 -13.96
N THR A 21 8.05 -2.31 -13.96
CA THR A 21 7.29 -3.10 -14.92
C THR A 21 6.00 -3.57 -14.27
N PHE A 22 4.86 -3.20 -14.87
CA PHE A 22 3.52 -3.59 -14.39
C PHE A 22 2.98 -4.76 -15.20
N PHE A 23 2.36 -5.71 -14.51
CA PHE A 23 1.68 -6.86 -15.10
C PHE A 23 0.20 -6.80 -14.77
N HIS A 24 -0.63 -6.93 -15.80
CA HIS A 24 -2.08 -6.87 -15.67
C HIS A 24 -2.65 -8.28 -15.69
N GLY A 25 -3.38 -8.63 -14.63
CA GLY A 25 -4.12 -9.89 -14.52
C GLY A 25 -5.45 -9.67 -13.81
N GLU A 26 -6.44 -10.50 -14.12
CA GLU A 26 -7.76 -10.38 -13.50
C GLU A 26 -7.67 -10.64 -11.99
N GLY A 27 -8.09 -9.67 -11.17
CA GLY A 27 -8.06 -9.76 -9.70
C GLY A 27 -6.65 -9.84 -9.08
N ALA A 28 -5.61 -9.52 -9.85
CA ALA A 28 -4.23 -9.55 -9.39
C ALA A 28 -3.47 -8.29 -9.80
N ILE A 29 -2.73 -7.73 -8.84
CA ILE A 29 -1.76 -6.66 -9.07
C ILE A 29 -0.40 -7.34 -9.04
N LYS A 30 0.39 -7.17 -10.08
CA LYS A 30 1.81 -7.55 -10.03
C LYS A 30 2.66 -6.45 -10.64
N PHE A 31 3.75 -6.11 -9.97
CA PHE A 31 4.77 -5.25 -10.53
C PHE A 31 6.15 -5.61 -9.97
N CYS A 32 7.19 -5.30 -10.74
CA CYS A 32 8.57 -5.46 -10.33
C CYS A 32 9.38 -4.20 -10.61
N GLY A 33 10.52 -4.10 -9.94
CA GLY A 33 11.44 -2.99 -10.10
C GLY A 33 12.67 -3.16 -9.22
N LYS A 34 13.42 -2.08 -9.07
CA LYS A 34 14.62 -2.02 -8.25
C LYS A 34 14.57 -0.86 -7.26
N ILE A 35 14.93 -1.13 -6.02
CA ILE A 35 15.07 -0.15 -4.94
C ILE A 35 16.53 0.32 -4.96
N GLU A 36 16.76 1.51 -5.49
CA GLU A 36 18.12 2.10 -5.54
C GLU A 36 18.42 2.94 -4.29
N LYS A 37 17.39 3.51 -3.66
CA LYS A 37 17.48 4.36 -2.48
C LYS A 37 16.36 4.05 -1.52
N TRP A 38 16.61 4.24 -0.22
CA TRP A 38 15.63 3.96 0.82
C TRP A 38 14.33 4.75 0.64
N GLU A 39 14.39 6.01 0.18
CA GLU A 39 13.16 6.80 -0.03
C GLU A 39 12.34 6.34 -1.25
N ASN A 40 12.86 5.43 -2.09
CA ASN A 40 12.04 4.79 -3.13
C ASN A 40 10.98 3.87 -2.50
N ILE A 41 11.22 3.34 -1.30
CA ILE A 41 10.28 2.46 -0.60
C ILE A 41 8.96 3.20 -0.34
N GLU A 42 9.02 4.44 0.12
CA GLU A 42 7.81 5.26 0.33
C GLU A 42 7.00 5.41 -0.97
N ILE A 43 7.69 5.67 -2.09
CA ILE A 43 7.07 5.82 -3.41
C ILE A 43 6.45 4.50 -3.87
N ILE A 44 7.18 3.39 -3.74
CA ILE A 44 6.70 2.03 -4.06
C ILE A 44 5.45 1.70 -3.24
N SER A 45 5.46 1.99 -1.94
CA SER A 45 4.31 1.80 -1.04
C SER A 45 3.11 2.64 -1.47
N ARG A 46 3.31 3.90 -1.89
CA ARG A 46 2.22 4.74 -2.45
C ARG A 46 1.67 4.19 -3.77
N ILE A 47 2.52 3.67 -4.65
CA ILE A 47 2.11 3.00 -5.89
C ILE A 47 1.29 1.75 -5.56
N PHE A 48 1.76 0.94 -4.61
CA PHE A 48 1.05 -0.23 -4.12
C PHE A 48 -0.33 0.12 -3.57
N TYR A 49 -0.42 1.15 -2.70
CA TYR A 49 -1.70 1.66 -2.17
C TYR A 49 -2.67 1.94 -3.31
N LYS A 50 -2.22 2.67 -4.34
CA LYS A 50 -3.08 3.08 -5.46
C LYS A 50 -3.54 1.90 -6.30
N LYS A 51 -2.65 0.94 -6.56
CA LYS A 51 -3.02 -0.29 -7.29
C LYS A 51 -3.97 -1.16 -6.47
N LEU A 52 -3.75 -1.28 -5.17
CA LEU A 52 -4.64 -2.03 -4.27
C LEU A 52 -6.02 -1.36 -4.13
N GLU A 53 -6.05 -0.03 -4.06
CA GLU A 53 -7.28 0.78 -4.11
C GLU A 53 -8.07 0.47 -5.39
N GLU A 54 -7.40 0.48 -6.55
CA GLU A 54 -8.03 0.14 -7.83
C GLU A 54 -8.54 -1.30 -7.89
N ALA A 55 -7.82 -2.27 -7.31
CA ALA A 55 -8.27 -3.66 -7.28
C ALA A 55 -9.47 -3.89 -6.34
N LEU A 56 -9.50 -3.22 -5.18
CA LEU A 56 -10.57 -3.39 -4.19
C LEU A 56 -11.85 -2.65 -4.59
N TYR A 57 -11.72 -1.43 -5.12
CA TYR A 57 -12.87 -0.64 -5.56
C TYR A 57 -13.28 -0.92 -7.00
N THR A 58 -12.45 -1.59 -7.78
CA THR A 58 -12.52 -1.67 -9.25
C THR A 58 -12.40 -0.30 -9.92
N LYS A 59 -11.96 -0.27 -11.17
CA LYS A 59 -11.95 0.95 -11.98
C LYS A 59 -13.35 1.58 -12.09
N LYS A 60 -14.40 0.75 -12.21
CA LYS A 60 -15.80 1.20 -12.27
C LYS A 60 -16.23 1.92 -10.99
N GLY A 61 -15.89 1.38 -9.82
CA GLY A 61 -16.23 1.98 -8.54
C GLY A 61 -15.50 3.28 -8.28
N LEU A 62 -14.19 3.32 -8.58
CA LEU A 62 -13.42 4.55 -8.46
C LEU A 62 -13.97 5.65 -9.37
N ASN A 63 -14.24 5.35 -10.64
CA ASN A 63 -14.85 6.32 -11.56
C ASN A 63 -16.17 6.84 -11.02
N TYR A 64 -17.05 5.96 -10.54
CA TYR A 64 -18.33 6.36 -9.94
C TYR A 64 -18.14 7.28 -8.73
N ILE A 65 -17.23 6.94 -7.81
CA ILE A 65 -16.90 7.77 -6.65
C ILE A 65 -16.46 9.17 -7.12
N TYR A 66 -15.52 9.25 -8.06
CA TYR A 66 -15.01 10.54 -8.54
C TYR A 66 -16.09 11.34 -9.27
N GLU A 67 -16.81 10.74 -10.22
CA GLU A 67 -17.85 11.41 -11.01
C GLU A 67 -18.96 11.97 -10.12
N LYS A 68 -19.53 11.16 -9.22
CA LYS A 68 -20.60 11.60 -8.33
C LYS A 68 -20.14 12.67 -7.34
N SER A 69 -18.92 12.54 -6.82
CA SER A 69 -18.37 13.54 -5.91
C SER A 69 -18.10 14.86 -6.63
N LEU A 70 -17.59 14.81 -7.86
CA LEU A 70 -17.36 16.00 -8.67
C LEU A 70 -18.66 16.72 -8.99
N ILE A 71 -19.72 16.00 -9.40
CA ILE A 71 -21.04 16.59 -9.63
C ILE A 71 -21.52 17.33 -8.37
N LYS A 72 -21.45 16.68 -7.20
CA LYS A 72 -21.86 17.29 -5.93
C LYS A 72 -21.03 18.54 -5.57
N ILE A 73 -19.72 18.51 -5.80
CA ILE A 73 -18.85 19.68 -5.59
C ILE A 73 -19.29 20.82 -6.50
N MET A 74 -19.58 20.55 -7.78
CA MET A 74 -19.99 21.56 -8.75
C MET A 74 -21.36 22.17 -8.40
N GLU A 75 -22.33 21.33 -8.00
CA GLU A 75 -23.63 21.77 -7.50
C GLU A 75 -23.49 22.71 -6.28
N LYS A 76 -22.68 22.34 -5.29
CA LYS A 76 -22.43 23.17 -4.09
C LYS A 76 -21.82 24.53 -4.39
N ASN A 77 -21.19 24.69 -5.55
CA ASN A 77 -20.55 25.94 -5.96
C ASN A 77 -21.35 26.70 -7.04
N ASN A 78 -22.57 26.28 -7.36
CA ASN A 78 -23.40 26.84 -8.45
C ASN A 78 -22.68 26.80 -9.82
N LEU A 79 -22.00 25.70 -10.11
CA LEU A 79 -21.27 25.47 -11.36
C LEU A 79 -21.78 24.22 -12.10
N SER A 80 -23.01 23.79 -11.84
CA SER A 80 -23.60 22.57 -12.44
C SER A 80 -23.76 22.66 -13.97
N ASP A 81 -23.79 23.88 -14.50
CA ASP A 81 -23.85 24.25 -15.91
C ASP A 81 -22.47 24.25 -16.61
N LYS A 82 -21.37 24.16 -15.86
CA LYS A 82 -20.00 24.15 -16.39
C LYS A 82 -19.34 22.78 -16.28
N ASN A 83 -18.53 22.40 -17.27
CA ASN A 83 -17.61 21.28 -17.12
C ASN A 83 -16.39 21.70 -16.29
N ILE A 84 -15.80 20.79 -15.51
CA ILE A 84 -14.56 21.04 -14.78
C ILE A 84 -13.41 21.47 -15.71
N LEU A 85 -13.39 20.96 -16.94
CA LEU A 85 -12.43 21.39 -17.97
C LEU A 85 -12.63 22.85 -18.37
N ASP A 86 -13.86 23.35 -18.37
CA ASP A 86 -14.16 24.74 -18.69
C ASP A 86 -13.74 25.65 -17.53
N ILE A 87 -13.94 25.22 -16.27
CA ILE A 87 -13.38 25.90 -15.09
C ILE A 87 -11.85 25.98 -15.17
N PHE A 88 -11.18 24.88 -15.55
CA PHE A 88 -9.74 24.88 -15.73
C PHE A 88 -9.28 25.79 -16.87
N ARG A 89 -10.06 25.86 -17.97
CA ARG A 89 -9.80 26.74 -19.11
C ARG A 89 -9.97 28.22 -18.75
N GLU A 90 -10.99 28.58 -17.98
CA GLU A 90 -11.18 29.94 -17.47
C GLU A 90 -10.04 30.37 -16.54
N LYS A 91 -9.46 29.42 -15.79
CA LYS A 91 -8.30 29.66 -14.90
C LYS A 91 -6.93 29.48 -15.59
N LYS A 92 -6.87 29.39 -16.93
CA LYS A 92 -5.67 29.05 -17.74
C LYS A 92 -4.39 29.81 -17.40
N PHE A 93 -4.49 31.03 -16.87
CA PHE A 93 -3.32 31.88 -16.58
C PHE A 93 -2.76 31.75 -15.16
N HIS A 94 -3.38 30.92 -14.31
CA HIS A 94 -2.94 30.70 -12.94
C HIS A 94 -2.78 29.21 -12.64
N LEU A 95 -1.69 28.61 -13.14
CA LEU A 95 -1.32 27.20 -12.87
C LEU A 95 -1.43 26.84 -11.38
N GLU A 96 -1.03 27.77 -10.52
CA GLU A 96 -1.14 27.61 -9.06
C GLU A 96 -2.60 27.53 -8.57
N SER A 97 -3.50 28.33 -9.15
CA SER A 97 -4.94 28.26 -8.84
C SER A 97 -5.58 26.96 -9.30
N VAL A 98 -5.13 26.42 -10.44
CA VAL A 98 -5.56 25.09 -10.93
C VAL A 98 -5.09 24.00 -9.99
N ASN A 99 -3.82 24.03 -9.56
CA ASN A 99 -3.29 23.06 -8.60
C ASN A 99 -4.02 23.10 -7.25
N ILE A 100 -4.26 24.30 -6.70
CA ILE A 100 -5.02 24.46 -5.45
C ILE A 100 -6.43 23.90 -5.59
N LEU A 101 -7.10 24.16 -6.72
CA LEU A 101 -8.44 23.63 -6.98
C LEU A 101 -8.43 22.10 -7.03
N ILE A 102 -7.47 21.51 -7.74
CA ILE A 102 -7.31 20.05 -7.83
C ILE A 102 -7.07 19.45 -6.44
N MET A 103 -6.19 20.03 -5.63
CA MET A 103 -5.93 19.59 -4.26
C MET A 103 -7.21 19.64 -3.41
N LYS A 104 -7.94 20.75 -3.44
CA LYS A 104 -9.21 20.90 -2.70
C LYS A 104 -10.26 19.86 -3.11
N ILE A 105 -10.33 19.52 -4.39
CA ILE A 105 -11.22 18.46 -4.88
C ILE A 105 -10.79 17.10 -4.31
N PHE A 106 -9.50 16.77 -4.37
CA PHE A 106 -9.00 15.52 -3.80
C PHE A 106 -9.22 15.45 -2.29
N ASP A 107 -8.97 16.53 -1.56
CA ASP A 107 -9.20 16.62 -0.11
C ASP A 107 -10.69 16.44 0.21
N TYR A 108 -11.58 17.12 -0.53
CA TYR A 108 -13.01 16.94 -0.37
C TYR A 108 -13.40 15.48 -0.52
N ILE A 109 -13.02 14.86 -1.64
CA ILE A 109 -13.35 13.46 -1.93
C ILE A 109 -12.77 12.54 -0.85
N TYR A 110 -11.55 12.78 -0.41
CA TYR A 110 -10.93 11.98 0.64
C TYR A 110 -11.69 12.09 1.96
N TYR A 111 -11.81 13.29 2.52
CA TYR A 111 -12.32 13.52 3.87
C TYR A 111 -13.84 13.34 4.00
N ASN A 112 -14.59 13.61 2.93
CA ASN A 112 -16.05 13.54 2.97
C ASN A 112 -16.59 12.20 2.47
N ILE A 113 -15.91 11.59 1.50
CA ILE A 113 -16.43 10.39 0.82
C ILE A 113 -15.61 9.17 1.23
N LYS A 114 -14.31 9.14 0.89
CA LYS A 114 -13.50 7.93 1.03
C LYS A 114 -13.33 7.49 2.48
N THR A 115 -13.14 8.40 3.43
CA THR A 115 -13.09 8.09 4.87
C THR A 115 -14.30 7.29 5.37
N ASN A 116 -15.45 7.47 4.73
CA ASN A 116 -16.70 6.77 5.02
C ASN A 116 -16.89 5.49 4.19
N LEU A 117 -16.03 5.22 3.21
CA LEU A 117 -16.07 4.02 2.37
C LEU A 117 -15.28 2.86 3.01
N PRO A 118 -15.62 1.60 2.68
CA PRO A 118 -14.85 0.46 3.13
C PRO A 118 -13.42 0.56 2.61
N TYR A 119 -12.43 0.08 3.35
CA TYR A 119 -11.01 -0.03 2.97
C TYR A 119 -10.07 1.14 3.21
N VAL A 120 -10.46 2.41 3.41
CA VAL A 120 -9.43 3.48 3.56
C VAL A 120 -8.45 3.19 4.68
N LYS A 121 -8.96 2.83 5.87
CA LYS A 121 -8.12 2.42 7.00
C LYS A 121 -7.28 1.19 6.67
N THR A 122 -7.92 0.16 6.09
CA THR A 122 -7.26 -1.12 5.72
C THR A 122 -6.16 -0.92 4.68
N LEU A 123 -6.38 -0.10 3.65
CA LEU A 123 -5.40 0.23 2.62
C LEU A 123 -4.17 0.88 3.24
N SER A 124 -4.36 1.83 4.16
CA SER A 124 -3.27 2.48 4.88
C SER A 124 -2.46 1.47 5.69
N MET A 125 -3.13 0.62 6.48
CA MET A 125 -2.48 -0.39 7.33
C MET A 125 -1.74 -1.45 6.50
N VAL A 126 -2.36 -1.97 5.43
CA VAL A 126 -1.74 -2.95 4.53
C VAL A 126 -0.56 -2.34 3.78
N THR A 127 -0.66 -1.07 3.36
CA THR A 127 0.45 -0.38 2.70
C THR A 127 1.61 -0.14 3.67
N GLY A 128 1.32 0.23 4.91
CA GLY A 128 2.32 0.33 5.98
C GLY A 128 3.04 -1.00 6.20
N ALA A 129 2.30 -2.11 6.22
CA ALA A 129 2.87 -3.45 6.31
C ALA A 129 3.77 -3.78 5.11
N VAL A 130 3.35 -3.45 3.88
CA VAL A 130 4.20 -3.63 2.69
C VAL A 130 5.47 -2.79 2.78
N SER A 131 5.39 -1.54 3.24
CA SER A 131 6.56 -0.69 3.44
C SER A 131 7.55 -1.32 4.42
N GLU A 132 7.06 -1.75 5.58
CA GLU A 132 7.84 -2.42 6.61
C GLU A 132 8.52 -3.70 6.08
N LEU A 133 7.82 -4.51 5.28
CA LEU A 133 8.40 -5.70 4.66
C LEU A 133 9.45 -5.36 3.59
N LEU A 134 9.24 -4.31 2.79
CA LEU A 134 10.23 -3.83 1.82
C LEU A 134 11.48 -3.31 2.52
N GLU A 135 11.34 -2.57 3.63
CA GLU A 135 12.46 -2.09 4.43
C GLU A 135 13.26 -3.25 5.04
N ASN A 136 12.55 -4.25 5.58
CA ASN A 136 13.20 -5.43 6.15
C ASN A 136 13.95 -6.22 5.07
N THR A 137 13.37 -6.43 3.90
CA THR A 137 14.03 -7.18 2.80
C THR A 137 15.15 -6.40 2.14
N PHE A 138 15.04 -5.07 2.02
CA PHE A 138 16.06 -4.22 1.42
C PHE A 138 17.43 -4.34 2.10
N LYS A 139 17.47 -4.60 3.41
CA LYS A 139 18.72 -4.81 4.16
C LYS A 139 19.50 -6.05 3.74
N TYR A 140 18.83 -7.03 3.14
CA TYR A 140 19.43 -8.33 2.83
C TYR A 140 19.48 -8.60 1.32
N ALA A 141 18.65 -7.95 0.51
CA ALA A 141 18.44 -8.23 -0.91
C ALA A 141 19.29 -7.39 -1.88
N SER A 142 19.32 -7.77 -3.16
CA SER A 142 19.97 -7.04 -4.28
C SER A 142 19.29 -5.71 -4.66
N GLY A 143 18.26 -5.32 -3.92
CA GLY A 143 17.36 -4.21 -4.25
C GLY A 143 16.30 -4.56 -5.30
N GLU A 144 16.43 -5.67 -6.03
CA GLU A 144 15.37 -6.14 -6.94
C GLU A 144 14.18 -6.69 -6.16
N PHE A 145 12.97 -6.38 -6.63
CA PHE A 145 11.74 -6.82 -5.99
C PHE A 145 10.64 -7.15 -7.00
N SER A 146 9.73 -8.03 -6.59
CA SER A 146 8.42 -8.19 -7.19
C SER A 146 7.33 -8.20 -6.12
N ILE A 147 6.32 -7.36 -6.29
CA ILE A 147 5.14 -7.35 -5.42
C ILE A 147 3.98 -7.93 -6.21
N THR A 148 3.31 -8.93 -5.63
CA THR A 148 2.07 -9.49 -6.14
C THR A 148 0.99 -9.42 -5.08
N ALA A 149 -0.13 -8.75 -5.35
CA ALA A 149 -1.34 -8.81 -4.52
C ALA A 149 -2.46 -9.50 -5.29
N ARG A 150 -3.11 -10.48 -4.67
CA ARG A 150 -4.23 -11.22 -5.26
C ARG A 150 -5.43 -11.20 -4.33
N ILE A 151 -6.58 -10.87 -4.90
CA ILE A 151 -7.87 -10.98 -4.23
C ILE A 151 -8.48 -12.33 -4.63
N ARG A 152 -8.88 -13.13 -3.64
CA ARG A 152 -9.46 -14.47 -3.82
C ARG A 152 -10.59 -14.73 -2.83
N ASN A 153 -11.38 -15.76 -3.08
CA ASN A 153 -12.36 -16.24 -2.10
C ASN A 153 -11.66 -17.08 -1.02
N GLY A 154 -12.15 -17.01 0.23
CA GLY A 154 -11.70 -17.85 1.33
C GLY A 154 -11.41 -17.08 2.63
N LYS A 155 -10.78 -17.75 3.60
CA LYS A 155 -10.46 -17.19 4.93
C LYS A 155 -9.53 -15.98 4.89
N TYR A 156 -8.64 -15.92 3.89
CA TYR A 156 -7.73 -14.80 3.67
C TYR A 156 -7.92 -14.28 2.23
N PRO A 157 -8.87 -13.35 2.04
CA PRO A 157 -9.20 -12.88 0.70
C PRO A 157 -8.09 -12.12 0.02
N LEU A 158 -7.29 -11.35 0.77
CA LEU A 158 -6.15 -10.63 0.23
C LEU A 158 -4.86 -11.40 0.55
N VAL A 159 -4.14 -11.81 -0.47
CA VAL A 159 -2.80 -12.39 -0.34
C VAL A 159 -1.81 -11.50 -1.04
N ILE A 160 -0.81 -11.05 -0.32
CA ILE A 160 0.28 -10.23 -0.82
C ILE A 160 1.56 -11.05 -0.74
N LYS A 161 2.33 -11.05 -1.81
CA LYS A 161 3.66 -11.65 -1.88
C LYS A 161 4.64 -10.55 -2.22
N ILE A 162 5.74 -10.51 -1.48
CA ILE A 162 6.90 -9.67 -1.75
C ILE A 162 8.04 -10.64 -1.98
N GLU A 163 8.56 -10.61 -3.19
CA GLU A 163 9.65 -11.44 -3.64
C GLU A 163 10.88 -10.54 -3.84
N ASN A 164 12.04 -10.99 -3.38
CA ASN A 164 13.30 -10.26 -3.53
C ASN A 164 14.42 -11.21 -3.93
N GLY A 165 15.35 -10.73 -4.75
CA GLY A 165 16.58 -11.47 -5.11
C GLY A 165 17.73 -11.18 -4.15
N TYR A 166 18.70 -12.07 -4.08
CA TYR A 166 19.99 -11.86 -3.42
C TYR A 166 21.12 -11.92 -4.43
N ASP A 167 22.12 -11.04 -4.25
CA ASP A 167 23.32 -11.09 -5.07
C ASP A 167 24.18 -12.32 -4.70
N ASN A 168 24.29 -12.64 -3.41
CA ASN A 168 25.04 -13.81 -2.91
C ASN A 168 24.38 -14.42 -1.65
N LEU A 169 24.10 -15.72 -1.70
CA LEU A 169 23.56 -16.49 -0.56
C LEU A 169 24.71 -17.16 0.21
N ASN A 170 25.39 -16.41 1.08
CA ASN A 170 26.41 -16.96 1.99
C ASN A 170 25.78 -17.48 3.30
N ASP A 171 26.58 -18.14 4.13
CA ASP A 171 26.11 -18.76 5.38
C ASP A 171 25.57 -17.74 6.40
N LYS A 172 26.08 -16.50 6.38
CA LYS A 172 25.55 -15.40 7.20
C LYS A 172 24.12 -15.06 6.79
N VAL A 173 23.87 -14.81 5.50
CA VAL A 173 22.53 -14.51 4.97
C VAL A 173 21.56 -15.67 5.23
N LYS A 174 22.01 -16.92 5.07
CA LYS A 174 21.18 -18.09 5.41
C LYS A 174 20.78 -18.10 6.88
N ASN A 175 21.72 -17.86 7.80
CA ASN A 175 21.43 -17.80 9.23
C ASN A 175 20.49 -16.65 9.59
N ASP A 176 20.70 -15.46 8.99
CA ASP A 176 19.80 -14.31 9.19
C ASP A 176 18.37 -14.63 8.72
N LEU A 177 18.21 -15.29 7.58
CA LEU A 177 16.91 -15.71 7.06
C LEU A 177 16.24 -16.81 7.90
N LEU A 178 17.02 -17.75 8.45
CA LEU A 178 16.50 -18.75 9.39
C LEU A 178 16.02 -18.11 10.70
N ASN A 179 16.75 -17.11 11.20
CA ASN A 179 16.32 -16.34 12.37
C ASN A 179 15.06 -15.51 12.07
N LEU A 180 14.98 -14.93 10.87
CA LEU A 180 13.79 -14.22 10.41
C LEU A 180 12.57 -15.14 10.34
N GLN A 181 12.74 -16.35 9.79
CA GLN A 181 11.69 -17.38 9.74
C GLN A 181 11.21 -17.75 11.15
N LYS A 182 12.13 -18.03 12.08
CA LYS A 182 11.79 -18.31 13.48
C LYS A 182 11.02 -17.17 14.13
N GLY A 183 11.45 -15.93 13.92
CA GLY A 183 10.74 -14.76 14.42
C GLY A 183 9.31 -14.64 13.86
N ILE A 184 9.12 -14.92 12.57
CA ILE A 184 7.78 -14.96 11.96
C ILE A 184 6.92 -16.07 12.58
N ASP A 185 7.49 -17.25 12.79
CA ASP A 185 6.77 -18.41 13.35
C ASP A 185 6.36 -18.18 14.81
N GLU A 186 7.27 -17.65 15.64
CA GLU A 186 7.00 -17.23 17.02
C GLU A 186 5.91 -16.15 17.09
N ILE A 187 5.98 -15.15 16.20
CA ILE A 187 4.95 -14.12 16.15
C ILE A 187 3.63 -14.71 15.70
N ASN A 188 3.59 -15.62 14.71
CA ASN A 188 2.36 -16.26 14.23
C ASN A 188 1.75 -17.27 15.21
N SER A 189 2.54 -17.87 16.12
CA SER A 189 2.05 -18.88 17.06
C SER A 189 1.14 -18.30 18.15
N LYS A 190 1.22 -16.99 18.38
CA LYS A 190 0.37 -16.28 19.33
C LYS A 190 -1.02 -16.09 18.72
N GLU A 191 -2.06 -16.52 19.43
CA GLU A 191 -3.42 -16.41 18.93
C GLU A 191 -3.84 -14.94 18.81
N ASP A 192 -3.59 -14.16 19.87
CA ASP A 192 -3.89 -12.73 19.94
C ASP A 192 -2.76 -11.86 19.33
N PRO A 193 -3.06 -11.07 18.28
CA PRO A 193 -2.11 -10.10 17.73
C PRO A 193 -1.66 -9.00 18.72
N GLU A 194 -2.51 -8.59 19.67
CA GLU A 194 -2.16 -7.55 20.64
C GLU A 194 -1.13 -8.07 21.65
N GLU A 195 -1.35 -9.26 22.21
CA GLU A 195 -0.39 -9.96 23.05
C GLU A 195 0.96 -10.16 22.34
N ALA A 196 0.92 -10.55 21.05
CA ALA A 196 2.12 -10.70 20.24
C ALA A 196 2.93 -9.40 20.13
N PHE A 197 2.26 -8.28 19.90
CA PHE A 197 2.87 -6.96 19.84
C PHE A 197 3.43 -6.52 21.20
N ALA A 198 2.64 -6.64 22.27
CA ALA A 198 3.07 -6.27 23.62
C ALA A 198 4.31 -7.04 24.06
N THR A 199 4.37 -8.35 23.77
CA THR A 199 5.55 -9.16 24.07
C THR A 199 6.76 -8.69 23.26
N ALA A 200 6.60 -8.42 21.96
CA ALA A 200 7.70 -7.97 21.11
C ALA A 200 8.24 -6.59 21.55
N VAL A 201 7.38 -5.70 22.02
CA VAL A 201 7.77 -4.42 22.63
C VAL A 201 8.58 -4.65 23.90
N LYS A 202 8.09 -5.52 24.81
CA LYS A 202 8.78 -5.85 26.06
C LYS A 202 10.16 -6.44 25.79
N GLU A 203 10.26 -7.43 24.90
CA GLU A 203 11.53 -8.05 24.52
C GLU A 203 12.53 -7.05 23.93
N ARG A 204 12.04 -6.04 23.19
CA ARG A 204 12.88 -4.97 22.62
C ARG A 204 13.44 -4.05 23.70
N ILE A 205 12.61 -3.65 24.67
CA ILE A 205 13.02 -2.78 25.78
C ILE A 205 14.03 -3.50 26.68
N GLU A 206 13.83 -4.80 26.94
CA GLU A 206 14.68 -5.56 27.86
C GLU A 206 16.03 -5.99 27.25
N ASN A 207 16.18 -5.94 25.91
CA ASN A 207 17.37 -6.48 25.21
C ASN A 207 17.89 -5.54 24.12
N GLU A 208 18.27 -4.31 24.48
CA GLU A 208 18.61 -3.18 23.59
C GLU A 208 19.76 -3.41 22.56
N SER A 209 20.41 -4.58 22.51
CA SER A 209 21.69 -4.76 21.79
C SER A 209 21.69 -5.58 20.49
N GLU A 210 20.56 -6.12 20.01
CA GLU A 210 20.55 -6.98 18.80
C GLU A 210 19.62 -6.49 17.67
N ASP A 211 20.21 -6.07 16.55
CA ASP A 211 19.52 -5.74 15.29
C ASP A 211 18.59 -6.87 14.79
N CYS A 212 18.90 -8.13 15.11
CA CYS A 212 18.11 -9.30 14.72
C CYS A 212 16.70 -9.32 15.36
N LYS A 213 16.51 -8.63 16.50
CA LYS A 213 15.22 -8.51 17.20
C LYS A 213 14.31 -7.42 16.62
N HIS A 214 14.84 -6.52 15.80
CA HIS A 214 14.06 -5.39 15.25
C HIS A 214 12.97 -5.87 14.28
N SER A 215 13.22 -6.93 13.52
CA SER A 215 12.21 -7.48 12.59
C SER A 215 11.02 -8.13 13.30
N ARG A 216 11.19 -8.65 14.52
CA ARG A 216 10.09 -9.23 15.31
C ARG A 216 9.03 -8.21 15.66
N LEU A 217 9.43 -7.00 16.06
CA LEU A 217 8.50 -5.91 16.34
C LEU A 217 7.73 -5.48 15.08
N GLY A 218 8.42 -5.37 13.94
CA GLY A 218 7.80 -5.06 12.66
C GLY A 218 6.73 -6.09 12.29
N PHE A 219 7.03 -7.38 12.40
CA PHE A 219 6.07 -8.46 12.17
C PHE A 219 4.91 -8.45 13.16
N ALA A 220 5.17 -8.24 14.45
CA ALA A 220 4.12 -8.15 15.46
C ALA A 220 3.18 -6.96 15.19
N LYS A 221 3.74 -5.82 14.76
CA LYS A 221 2.98 -4.63 14.37
C LYS A 221 2.10 -4.92 13.14
N ILE A 222 2.64 -5.61 12.13
CA ILE A 222 1.85 -6.04 10.96
C ILE A 222 0.68 -6.93 11.40
N ARG A 223 0.90 -7.89 12.30
CA ARG A 223 -0.18 -8.72 12.83
C ARG A 223 -1.21 -7.89 13.59
N MET A 224 -0.79 -6.94 14.44
CA MET A 224 -1.71 -6.08 15.17
C MET A 224 -2.54 -5.20 14.23
N ASP A 225 -1.91 -4.57 13.23
CA ASP A 225 -2.56 -3.60 12.34
C ASP A 225 -3.53 -4.25 11.36
N VAL A 226 -3.20 -5.42 10.80
CA VAL A 226 -3.98 -6.05 9.72
C VAL A 226 -4.44 -7.49 10.00
N ASN A 227 -4.16 -8.04 11.18
CA ASN A 227 -4.45 -9.42 11.56
C ASN A 227 -3.97 -10.45 10.51
N ALA A 228 -2.84 -10.16 9.87
CA ALA A 228 -2.32 -10.99 8.81
C ALA A 228 -1.59 -12.22 9.34
N LYS A 229 -1.63 -13.32 8.59
CA LYS A 229 -0.68 -14.42 8.73
C LYS A 229 0.48 -14.20 7.79
N MET A 230 1.70 -14.34 8.28
CA MET A 230 2.91 -14.18 7.47
C MET A 230 3.60 -15.52 7.24
N LYS A 231 4.32 -15.65 6.14
CA LYS A 231 5.18 -16.80 5.88
C LYS A 231 6.38 -16.33 5.07
N LEU A 232 7.57 -16.79 5.43
CA LEU A 232 8.76 -16.65 4.60
C LEU A 232 9.01 -17.98 3.86
N ALA A 233 9.54 -17.89 2.65
CA ALA A 233 10.06 -19.02 1.89
C ALA A 233 11.41 -18.62 1.31
N LEU A 234 12.40 -19.51 1.40
CA LEU A 234 13.76 -19.32 0.86
C LEU A 234 13.84 -19.70 -0.63
N SER A 235 12.80 -19.35 -1.36
CA SER A 235 12.69 -19.51 -2.80
C SER A 235 11.69 -18.48 -3.31
N SER A 236 11.87 -18.03 -4.54
CA SER A 236 10.93 -17.14 -5.22
C SER A 236 10.48 -17.75 -6.54
N SER A 237 9.22 -17.53 -6.89
CA SER A 237 8.72 -17.85 -8.22
C SER A 237 9.29 -16.93 -9.30
N HIS A 238 9.68 -15.72 -8.92
CA HIS A 238 10.27 -14.73 -9.82
C HIS A 238 11.80 -14.85 -9.92
N PHE A 239 12.49 -15.09 -8.80
CA PHE A 239 13.96 -15.11 -8.74
C PHE A 239 14.57 -16.52 -8.56
N GLY A 240 13.74 -17.57 -8.51
CA GLY A 240 14.18 -18.95 -8.32
C GLY A 240 14.78 -19.21 -6.93
N GLU A 241 15.78 -20.09 -6.87
CA GLU A 241 16.50 -20.44 -5.63
C GLU A 241 17.30 -19.28 -5.04
N LYS A 242 17.54 -18.22 -5.82
CA LYS A 242 18.27 -17.01 -5.39
C LYS A 242 17.36 -15.94 -4.78
N GLY A 243 16.08 -16.24 -4.55
CA GLY A 243 15.15 -15.28 -3.98
C GLY A 243 14.45 -15.75 -2.73
N ILE A 244 13.89 -14.79 -1.98
CA ILE A 244 12.94 -15.05 -0.91
C ILE A 244 11.54 -14.65 -1.32
N THR A 245 10.55 -15.24 -0.67
CA THR A 245 9.15 -14.82 -0.75
C THR A 245 8.61 -14.58 0.65
N LEU A 246 8.23 -13.35 0.96
CA LEU A 246 7.39 -13.01 2.10
C LEU A 246 5.94 -12.98 1.65
N THR A 247 5.12 -13.86 2.22
CA THR A 247 3.68 -13.92 1.96
C THR A 247 2.92 -13.38 3.17
N MET A 248 2.06 -12.39 2.94
CA MET A 248 1.13 -11.83 3.90
C MET A 248 -0.31 -12.16 3.48
N ALA A 249 -1.02 -12.92 4.30
CA ALA A 249 -2.41 -13.31 4.09
C ALA A 249 -3.32 -12.52 5.03
N VAL A 250 -4.11 -11.60 4.47
CA VAL A 250 -4.89 -10.62 5.22
C VAL A 250 -6.38 -10.98 5.20
N PRO A 251 -7.02 -11.14 6.37
CA PRO A 251 -8.46 -11.39 6.48
C PRO A 251 -9.22 -10.07 6.31
N ILE A 252 -9.51 -9.69 5.07
CA ILE A 252 -10.34 -8.52 4.75
C ILE A 252 -11.71 -8.93 4.24
N ARG A 253 -12.74 -8.11 4.48
CA ARG A 253 -14.06 -8.30 3.86
C ARG A 253 -14.05 -7.71 2.46
N ILE A 254 -14.33 -8.51 1.43
CA ILE A 254 -14.53 -8.01 0.07
C ILE A 254 -15.99 -7.59 -0.12
N HIS A 255 -16.20 -6.30 -0.37
CA HIS A 255 -17.48 -5.67 -0.66
C HIS A 255 -17.84 -5.79 -2.14
N LYS A 256 -19.12 -6.03 -2.43
CA LYS A 256 -19.62 -5.95 -3.80
C LYS A 256 -19.61 -4.51 -4.26
N ILE A 257 -19.39 -4.32 -5.56
CA ILE A 257 -19.32 -2.99 -6.15
C ILE A 257 -20.62 -2.18 -6.00
N GLY A 258 -21.78 -2.86 -6.07
CA GLY A 258 -23.09 -2.24 -5.86
C GLY A 258 -23.22 -1.64 -4.46
N ASP A 259 -22.85 -2.38 -3.42
CA ASP A 259 -22.88 -1.91 -2.03
C ASP A 259 -22.02 -0.65 -1.82
N ILE A 260 -20.87 -0.57 -2.50
CA ILE A 260 -20.00 0.60 -2.45
C ILE A 260 -20.69 1.81 -3.09
N MET A 261 -21.25 1.63 -4.30
CA MET A 261 -21.95 2.70 -5.02
C MET A 261 -23.17 3.21 -4.24
N GLU A 262 -23.98 2.32 -3.67
CA GLU A 262 -25.09 2.70 -2.80
C GLU A 262 -24.63 3.50 -1.57
N LYS A 263 -23.48 3.12 -0.98
CA LYS A 263 -22.92 3.85 0.15
C LYS A 263 -22.47 5.25 -0.24
N VAL A 264 -21.85 5.41 -1.41
CA VAL A 264 -21.49 6.72 -1.98
C VAL A 264 -22.74 7.59 -2.13
N ASP A 265 -23.81 7.06 -2.71
CA ASP A 265 -25.06 7.81 -2.91
C ASP A 265 -25.68 8.23 -1.58
N LYS A 266 -25.66 7.36 -0.57
CA LYS A 266 -26.13 7.70 0.79
C LYS A 266 -25.31 8.83 1.40
N ILE A 267 -23.98 8.77 1.30
CA ILE A 267 -23.09 9.82 1.83
C ILE A 267 -23.39 11.16 1.14
N LEU A 268 -23.49 11.18 -0.19
CA LEU A 268 -23.71 12.41 -0.96
C LEU A 268 -25.10 13.02 -0.76
N LYS A 269 -26.12 12.21 -0.41
CA LYS A 269 -27.47 12.68 -0.07
C LYS A 269 -27.55 13.36 1.30
N LEU A 270 -26.70 12.97 2.26
CA LEU A 270 -26.66 13.54 3.60
C LEU A 270 -25.91 14.89 3.69
N GLN A 271 -25.40 15.38 2.56
CA GLN A 271 -24.50 16.54 2.43
C GLN A 271 -25.08 17.66 1.59
#